data_AF-A0A097ST43-F1
#
_entry.id   AF-A0A097ST43-F1
#
_cell.length_a   1.000
_cell.length_b   1.000
_cell.length_c   1.000
_cell.angle_alpha   90.00
_cell.angle_beta   90.00
_cell.angle_gamma   90.00
#
_symmetry.space_group_name_H-M   'P 1'
#
loop_
_entity.id
_entity.type
_entity.pdbx_description
1 polymer ?
#
loop_
_entity_poly.entity_id
_entity_poly.type
_entity_poly.pdbx_seq_one_letter_code
_entity_poly.pdbx_strand_id
1 'polypeptide(L)'
;MQAKKIAHQVNTSLTYSQKYHFDIKDFCSDLGDLSNIVKINATLTTLTITVKDINLVNVNLKKKYKIKGFSKNNNTLICIFGDNAKQIALDLNALMSK
;
A
#
# COMPACT_ATOMS: atom_id res chain seq x y z
N MET A 1 -12.73 21.67 43.85
CA MET A 1 -12.10 20.33 43.71
C MET A 1 -12.55 19.71 42.40
N GLN A 2 -11.58 19.24 41.59
CA GLN A 2 -11.66 18.22 40.51
C GLN A 2 -12.70 18.45 39.38
N ALA A 3 -12.33 19.06 38.24
CA ALA A 3 -11.65 18.48 37.07
C ALA A 3 -12.38 17.30 36.41
N LYS A 4 -12.92 17.50 35.20
CA LYS A 4 -12.96 16.49 34.11
C LYS A 4 -12.85 17.21 32.76
N LYS A 5 -11.62 17.34 32.25
CA LYS A 5 -11.36 17.68 30.85
C LYS A 5 -12.01 16.59 29.99
N ILE A 6 -13.03 16.95 29.22
CA ILE A 6 -13.64 16.05 28.24
C ILE A 6 -12.64 15.95 27.10
N ALA A 7 -11.71 15.00 27.21
CA ALA A 7 -10.88 14.57 26.11
C ALA A 7 -11.79 13.85 25.09
N HIS A 8 -12.48 14.60 24.25
CA HIS A 8 -12.88 14.04 22.95
C HIS A 8 -11.62 13.93 22.11
N GLN A 9 -10.87 12.86 22.36
CA GLN A 9 -9.91 12.36 21.39
C GLN A 9 -10.71 12.13 20.12
N VAL A 10 -10.52 13.01 19.15
CA VAL A 10 -10.79 12.76 17.74
C VAL A 10 -9.92 11.57 17.37
N ASN A 11 -10.40 10.37 17.68
CA ASN A 11 -9.90 9.14 17.12
C ASN A 11 -10.43 9.11 15.69
N THR A 12 -9.81 9.92 14.83
CA THR A 12 -9.80 9.74 13.38
C THR A 12 -8.88 8.58 12.99
N SER A 13 -8.77 7.57 13.86
CA SER A 13 -8.27 6.25 13.51
C SER A 13 -9.44 5.58 12.81
N LEU A 14 -9.57 5.92 11.52
CA LEU A 14 -10.25 5.07 10.55
C LEU A 14 -9.84 3.64 10.89
N THR A 15 -10.79 2.90 11.45
CA THR A 15 -10.67 1.47 11.73
C THR A 15 -10.58 0.83 10.36
N TYR A 16 -9.38 0.89 9.78
CA TYR A 16 -9.06 0.25 8.53
C TYR A 16 -9.02 -1.23 8.86
N SER A 17 -10.23 -1.80 8.84
CA SER A 17 -10.50 -3.19 9.15
C SER A 17 -9.42 -4.00 8.49
N GLN A 18 -8.74 -4.79 9.30
CA GLN A 18 -7.63 -5.65 8.91
C GLN A 18 -8.06 -6.50 7.70
N LYS A 19 -7.86 -6.01 6.48
CA LYS A 19 -8.21 -6.73 5.24
C LYS A 19 -7.01 -7.42 4.62
N TYR A 20 -5.79 -7.00 4.98
CA TYR A 20 -4.53 -7.58 4.52
C TYR A 20 -3.61 -7.84 5.71
N HIS A 21 -2.88 -8.95 5.69
CA HIS A 21 -1.92 -9.34 6.75
C HIS A 21 -0.55 -8.65 6.62
N PHE A 22 -0.50 -7.46 6.02
CA PHE A 22 0.77 -6.76 5.79
C PHE A 22 0.61 -5.24 5.95
N ASP A 23 1.71 -4.58 6.27
CA ASP A 23 1.77 -3.13 6.45
C ASP A 23 2.00 -2.44 5.10
N ILE A 24 1.21 -1.41 4.80
CA ILE A 24 1.29 -0.68 3.52
C ILE A 24 2.58 0.16 3.44
N LYS A 25 3.12 0.64 4.56
CA LYS A 25 4.38 1.39 4.57
C LYS A 25 5.54 0.45 4.26
N ASP A 26 5.54 -0.74 4.85
CA ASP A 26 6.53 -1.79 4.54
C ASP A 26 6.46 -2.19 3.06
N PHE A 27 5.24 -2.29 2.50
CA PHE A 27 5.04 -2.52 1.06
C PHE A 27 5.58 -1.36 0.22
N CYS A 28 5.37 -0.11 0.64
CA CYS A 28 5.92 1.06 -0.02
C CYS A 28 7.46 1.08 0.01
N SER A 29 8.07 0.75 1.14
CA SER A 29 9.53 0.69 1.26
C SER A 29 10.10 -0.46 0.42
N ASP A 30 9.43 -1.61 0.34
CA ASP A 30 9.82 -2.69 -0.57
C ASP A 30 9.69 -2.33 -2.06
N LEU A 31 8.93 -1.29 -2.39
CA LEU A 31 8.85 -0.74 -3.75
C LEU A 31 9.95 0.30 -4.04
N GLY A 32 10.85 0.56 -3.10
CA GLY A 32 11.89 1.60 -3.19
C GLY A 32 11.48 2.95 -2.61
N ASP A 33 10.57 2.95 -1.63
CA ASP A 33 9.99 4.13 -0.99
C ASP A 33 9.08 4.99 -1.89
N LEU A 34 8.40 5.96 -1.28
CA LEU A 34 7.47 6.88 -1.95
C LEU A 34 8.13 7.62 -3.12
N SER A 35 9.43 7.90 -3.03
CA SER A 35 10.18 8.63 -4.06
C SER A 35 10.39 7.82 -5.35
N ASN A 36 10.38 6.49 -5.26
CA ASN A 36 10.52 5.60 -6.40
C ASN A 36 9.18 5.31 -7.07
N ILE A 37 8.06 5.43 -6.36
CA ILE A 37 6.74 5.23 -6.96
C ILE A 37 6.40 6.45 -7.84
N VAL A 38 5.99 6.20 -9.08
CA VAL A 38 5.57 7.23 -10.05
C VAL A 38 4.05 7.30 -10.12
N LYS A 39 3.42 6.12 -10.21
CA LYS A 39 1.98 6.01 -10.38
C LYS A 39 1.48 4.72 -9.79
N ILE A 40 0.34 4.78 -9.12
CA ILE A 40 -0.38 3.61 -8.64
C ILE A 40 -1.72 3.59 -9.35
N ASN A 41 -2.08 2.43 -9.87
CA ASN A 41 -3.38 2.18 -10.48
C ASN A 41 -3.89 0.83 -9.99
N ALA A 42 -5.19 0.72 -9.72
CA ALA A 42 -5.79 -0.56 -9.39
C ALA A 42 -7.10 -0.75 -10.14
N THR A 43 -7.28 -1.97 -10.62
CA THR A 43 -8.55 -2.48 -11.12
C THR A 43 -9.21 -3.30 -10.00
N LEU A 44 -10.22 -4.12 -10.33
CA LEU A 44 -10.94 -4.94 -9.36
C LEU A 44 -10.04 -5.95 -8.64
N THR A 45 -9.14 -6.61 -9.37
CA THR A 45 -8.31 -7.69 -8.83
C THR A 45 -6.80 -7.47 -8.94
N THR A 46 -6.40 -6.44 -9.67
CA THR A 46 -5.03 -6.20 -10.10
C THR A 46 -4.58 -4.82 -9.66
N LEU A 47 -3.43 -4.76 -9.01
CA LEU A 47 -2.70 -3.56 -8.64
C LEU A 47 -1.54 -3.37 -9.60
N THR A 48 -1.51 -2.24 -10.28
CA THR A 48 -0.45 -1.85 -11.22
C THR A 48 0.31 -0.66 -10.64
N ILE A 49 1.61 -0.82 -10.43
CA ILE A 49 2.46 0.19 -9.82
C ILE A 49 3.59 0.51 -10.79
N THR A 50 3.68 1.75 -11.23
CA THR A 50 4.80 2.25 -12.02
C THR A 50 5.82 2.85 -11.07
N VAL A 51 7.07 2.39 -11.17
CA VAL A 51 8.21 2.87 -10.39
C VAL A 51 9.28 3.49 -11.29
N LYS A 52 10.11 4.38 -10.76
CA LYS A 52 11.22 5.01 -11.50
C LYS A 52 12.34 4.02 -11.74
N ASP A 53 12.63 3.17 -10.76
CA ASP A 53 13.66 2.15 -10.83
C ASP A 53 13.13 0.82 -10.29
N ILE A 54 13.13 -0.20 -11.15
CA ILE A 54 12.65 -1.55 -10.82
C ILE A 54 13.66 -2.35 -9.97
N ASN A 55 14.93 -1.94 -9.94
CA ASN A 55 15.99 -2.64 -9.20
C ASN A 55 15.93 -2.32 -7.70
N LEU A 56 15.36 -1.16 -7.34
CA LEU A 56 15.05 -0.82 -5.95
C LEU A 56 13.89 -1.63 -5.38
N VAL A 57 13.14 -2.32 -6.25
CA VAL A 57 11.97 -3.10 -5.85
C VAL A 57 12.40 -4.47 -5.36
N ASN A 58 12.00 -4.80 -4.13
CA ASN A 58 12.28 -6.10 -3.53
C ASN A 58 11.80 -7.25 -4.44
N VAL A 59 12.68 -8.21 -4.69
CA VAL A 59 12.38 -9.38 -5.52
C VAL A 59 11.43 -10.37 -4.83
N ASN A 60 11.32 -10.31 -3.49
CA ASN A 60 10.50 -11.23 -2.69
C ASN A 60 9.08 -10.73 -2.39
N LEU A 61 8.61 -9.66 -3.05
CA LEU A 61 7.25 -9.13 -2.89
C LEU A 61 6.18 -10.23 -3.00
N LYS A 62 6.29 -11.12 -4.00
CA LYS A 62 5.31 -12.20 -4.21
C LYS A 62 5.14 -13.08 -2.97
N LYS A 63 6.25 -13.46 -2.32
CA LYS A 63 6.24 -14.32 -1.13
C LYS A 63 5.78 -13.55 0.10
N LYS A 64 6.31 -12.34 0.30
CA LYS A 64 6.05 -11.50 1.48
C LYS A 64 4.58 -11.09 1.57
N TYR A 65 3.98 -10.72 0.43
CA TYR A 65 2.62 -10.21 0.35
C TYR A 65 1.60 -11.24 -0.15
N LYS A 66 2.00 -12.51 -0.26
CA LYS A 66 1.17 -13.63 -0.78
C LYS A 66 0.42 -13.27 -2.06
N ILE A 67 1.11 -12.61 -2.99
CA ILE A 67 0.53 -12.13 -4.25
C ILE A 67 0.22 -13.35 -5.12
N LYS A 68 -1.03 -13.48 -5.59
CA LYS A 68 -1.47 -14.63 -6.40
C LYS A 68 -0.76 -14.66 -7.76
N GLY A 69 -0.62 -13.50 -8.38
CA GLY A 69 0.09 -13.33 -9.64
C GLY A 69 0.94 -12.07 -9.59
N PHE A 70 2.19 -12.19 -10.02
CA PHE A 70 3.13 -11.08 -9.98
C PHE A 70 3.86 -11.04 -11.32
N SER A 71 3.82 -9.89 -11.98
CA SER A 71 4.51 -9.65 -13.23
C SER A 71 5.28 -8.34 -13.13
N LYS A 72 6.53 -8.35 -13.60
CA LYS A 72 7.37 -7.17 -13.76
C LYS A 72 7.48 -6.90 -15.25
N ASN A 73 7.09 -5.71 -15.68
CA ASN A 73 7.25 -5.26 -17.05
C ASN A 73 8.00 -3.92 -17.08
N ASN A 74 9.29 -3.97 -17.39
CA ASN A 74 10.19 -2.82 -17.38
C ASN A 74 10.16 -2.07 -16.03
N ASN A 75 9.41 -0.97 -15.96
CA ASN A 75 9.23 -0.11 -14.79
C ASN A 75 7.86 -0.25 -14.12
N THR A 76 7.06 -1.22 -14.56
CA THR A 76 5.70 -1.43 -14.06
C THR A 76 5.58 -2.79 -13.41
N LEU A 77 5.06 -2.80 -12.20
CA LEU A 77 4.74 -3.97 -11.41
C LEU A 77 3.25 -4.22 -11.50
N ILE A 78 2.87 -5.44 -11.85
CA ILE A 78 1.49 -5.87 -11.93
C ILE A 78 1.31 -6.99 -10.92
N CYS A 79 0.57 -6.69 -9.86
CA CYS A 79 0.37 -7.54 -8.70
C CYS A 79 -1.12 -7.88 -8.58
N ILE A 80 -1.47 -9.15 -8.69
CA ILE A 80 -2.83 -9.65 -8.54
C ILE A 80 -3.08 -9.95 -7.06
N PHE A 81 -3.77 -9.02 -6.40
CA PHE A 81 -4.18 -9.11 -5.00
C PHE A 81 -5.62 -9.61 -4.82
N GLY A 82 -6.38 -9.78 -5.91
CA GLY A 82 -7.81 -10.08 -5.84
C GLY A 82 -8.60 -8.86 -5.37
N ASP A 83 -9.75 -9.07 -4.73
CA ASP A 83 -10.69 -8.03 -4.28
C ASP A 83 -10.03 -6.88 -3.47
N ASN A 84 -8.88 -7.19 -2.89
CA ASN A 84 -8.06 -6.31 -2.08
C ASN A 84 -7.27 -5.25 -2.87
N ALA A 85 -7.13 -5.40 -4.19
CA ALA A 85 -6.24 -4.58 -5.01
C ALA A 85 -6.59 -3.09 -5.00
N LYS A 86 -7.88 -2.73 -5.16
CA LYS A 86 -8.34 -1.32 -5.17
C LYS A 86 -7.97 -0.58 -3.89
N GLN A 87 -8.13 -1.29 -2.78
CA GLN A 87 -8.07 -0.70 -1.46
C GLN A 87 -6.61 -0.55 -1.01
N ILE A 88 -5.73 -1.50 -1.38
CA ILE A 88 -4.26 -1.32 -1.29
C ILE A 88 -3.77 -0.11 -2.10
N ALA A 89 -4.27 0.08 -3.33
CA ALA A 89 -3.92 1.27 -4.12
C ALA A 89 -4.36 2.57 -3.44
N LEU A 90 -5.54 2.57 -2.83
CA LEU A 90 -6.07 3.75 -2.14
C LEU A 90 -5.15 4.13 -0.96
N ASP A 91 -4.73 3.15 -0.15
CA ASP A 91 -3.81 3.39 0.97
C ASP A 91 -2.45 3.90 0.49
N LEU A 92 -1.87 3.27 -0.53
CA LEU A 92 -0.59 3.70 -1.10
C LEU A 92 -0.69 5.14 -1.63
N ASN A 93 -1.78 5.46 -2.33
CA ASN A 93 -1.99 6.80 -2.85
C ASN A 93 -2.20 7.81 -1.71
N ALA A 94 -2.88 7.42 -0.64
CA ALA A 94 -3.02 8.24 0.56
C ALA A 94 -1.68 8.50 1.27
N LEU A 95 -0.73 7.55 1.22
CA LEU A 95 0.63 7.75 1.72
C LEU A 95 1.46 8.70 0.84
N MET A 96 1.25 8.70 -0.48
CA MET A 96 1.93 9.63 -1.40
C MET A 96 1.38 11.05 -1.35
N SER A 97 0.11 11.21 -0.98
CA SER A 97 -0.56 12.52 -0.91
C SER A 97 -0.32 13.27 0.40
N LYS A 98 0.56 12.78 1.27
CA LYS A 98 0.82 13.31 2.61
C LYS A 98 2.25 13.84 2.74
#